data_AF-A0A927C313-F1
#
_entry.id   AF-A0A927C313-F1
#
_cell.length_a   1.000
_cell.length_b   1.000
_cell.length_c   1.000
_cell.angle_alpha   90.00
_cell.angle_beta   90.00
_cell.angle_gamma   90.00
#
_symmetry.space_group_name_H-M   'P 1'
#
loop_
_entity.id
_entity.type
_entity.pdbx_description
1 polymer ?
#
loop_
_entity_poly.entity_id
_entity_poly.type
_entity_poly.pdbx_seq_one_letter_code
_entity_poly.pdbx_strand_id
1 'polypeptide(L)'
;MPFLFMSLLLLLCVFSDHSYADEACPAPFFPLSFESDLLINQQQSATLLSLQNRAQQCPQLAADLAQLYFWGNSQLAANWQKAKSFLSAHPEAIRYARTLGELHRLESASEAERISAQNLLRLQLDDFGLQRDKTLAAWHQYQALTAENAAQLSGGYNLDKGYEVWREPHHQLGKLLVYADLASGERFDTQCTANVINGRWLITAAHCVFIPAELGQGKLLSVSFLPFEAGSGLLSAQAVNAIWVGRAFDPSLRMQGDVLSYTGADIALLELAKPLLHRQGQHEFSPQWVVSEGAALSAPVITTGFPKDAPWARLRQFQCAASLFDPSRKEGVYTLSCLMQAGQSGSLIYDVQGHWLGVLSASVNGEQSVARFFSQPLIEEIKQITEQREGRVQFFQKLDWLPVVKETVGRDAFSK
;
A
#
# COMPACT_ATOMS: atom_id res chain seq x y z
N MET A 1 -39.90 -24.68 41.40
CA MET A 1 -38.45 -24.79 41.68
C MET A 1 -38.08 -26.24 41.47
N PRO A 2 -37.54 -26.62 40.30
CA PRO A 2 -36.10 -26.53 40.05
C PRO A 2 -35.71 -26.29 38.57
N PHE A 3 -35.10 -25.16 38.22
CA PHE A 3 -34.43 -24.96 36.92
C PHE A 3 -33.40 -23.84 37.09
N LEU A 4 -32.34 -24.12 37.86
CA LEU A 4 -31.27 -23.15 38.11
C LEU A 4 -29.98 -23.89 38.49
N PHE A 5 -29.54 -24.83 37.65
CA PHE A 5 -28.22 -25.47 37.84
C PHE A 5 -27.52 -25.90 36.53
N MET A 6 -28.01 -25.49 35.35
CA MET A 6 -27.46 -25.94 34.07
C MET A 6 -26.90 -24.81 33.18
N SER A 7 -26.74 -23.60 33.72
CA SER A 7 -26.21 -22.44 32.96
C SER A 7 -24.85 -21.94 33.44
N LEU A 8 -24.23 -22.60 34.43
CA LEU A 8 -22.90 -22.21 34.93
C LEU A 8 -21.75 -23.09 34.39
N LEU A 9 -22.03 -24.16 33.65
CA LEU A 9 -21.00 -25.05 33.09
C LEU A 9 -20.60 -24.75 31.64
N LEU A 10 -21.27 -23.81 30.97
CA LEU A 10 -21.02 -23.47 29.55
C LEU A 10 -20.21 -22.18 29.36
N LEU A 11 -19.74 -21.55 30.44
CA LEU A 11 -18.92 -20.33 30.41
C LEU A 11 -17.43 -20.55 30.74
N LEU A 12 -16.97 -21.80 30.80
CA LEU A 12 -15.56 -22.16 31.03
C LEU A 12 -14.87 -22.79 29.80
N CYS A 13 -15.48 -22.72 28.61
CA CYS A 13 -14.77 -22.92 27.34
C CYS A 13 -14.15 -21.60 26.89
N VAL A 14 -13.33 -20.99 27.75
CA VAL A 14 -12.33 -20.02 27.31
C VAL A 14 -11.26 -20.84 26.60
N PHE A 15 -10.94 -20.44 25.37
CA PHE A 15 -9.80 -20.92 24.59
C PHE A 15 -8.55 -20.94 25.48
N SER A 16 -8.25 -22.12 26.01
CA SER A 16 -6.95 -22.43 26.56
C SER A 16 -6.16 -22.98 25.39
N ASP A 17 -5.57 -22.09 24.60
CA ASP A 17 -4.38 -22.44 23.84
C ASP A 17 -3.39 -22.99 24.85
N HIS A 18 -3.32 -24.32 24.91
CA HIS A 18 -2.39 -25.05 25.74
C HIS A 18 -1.00 -24.81 25.17
N SER A 19 -0.40 -23.67 25.51
CA SER A 19 1.04 -23.55 25.65
C SER A 19 1.44 -24.38 26.87
N TYR A 20 1.46 -25.71 26.70
CA TYR A 20 2.38 -26.53 27.47
C TYR A 20 3.77 -25.99 27.14
N ALA A 21 4.27 -25.09 27.99
CA ALA A 21 5.70 -24.86 28.11
C ALA A 21 6.28 -26.17 28.67
N ASP A 22 6.46 -27.13 27.78
CA ASP A 22 7.19 -28.34 28.05
C ASP A 22 8.60 -27.88 28.45
N GLU A 23 9.01 -28.07 29.71
CA GLU A 23 10.31 -27.60 30.24
C GLU A 23 11.50 -28.11 29.39
N ALA A 24 11.24 -29.10 28.53
CA ALA A 24 12.17 -29.67 27.57
C ALA A 24 12.41 -28.82 26.30
N CYS A 25 11.61 -27.79 26.00
CA CYS A 25 11.74 -26.96 24.81
C CYS A 25 12.10 -25.50 25.14
N PRO A 26 13.22 -24.96 24.62
CA PRO A 26 13.51 -23.54 24.78
C PRO A 26 12.49 -22.69 24.02
N ALA A 27 12.37 -21.43 24.42
CA ALA A 27 11.61 -20.43 23.68
C ALA A 27 12.14 -20.30 22.23
N PRO A 28 11.30 -19.85 21.28
CA PRO A 28 11.72 -19.61 19.91
C PRO A 28 12.97 -18.73 19.84
N PHE A 29 13.94 -19.14 19.01
CA PHE A 29 15.15 -18.35 18.79
C PHE A 29 14.90 -17.20 17.83
N PHE A 30 14.10 -17.44 16.80
CA PHE A 30 13.79 -16.41 15.80
C PHE A 30 12.80 -15.39 16.37
N PRO A 31 13.08 -14.08 16.21
CA PRO A 31 12.23 -13.00 16.71
C PRO A 31 10.77 -13.15 16.26
N LEU A 32 9.85 -12.86 17.18
CA LEU A 32 8.42 -12.88 16.89
C LEU A 32 8.09 -11.89 15.78
N SER A 33 6.99 -12.14 15.08
CA SER A 33 6.66 -11.48 13.83
C SER A 33 6.47 -9.95 13.92
N PHE A 34 6.28 -9.40 15.13
CA PHE A 34 6.17 -7.96 15.40
C PHE A 34 7.49 -7.29 15.83
N GLU A 35 8.57 -8.06 16.03
CA GLU A 35 9.88 -7.53 16.41
C GLU A 35 10.67 -7.04 15.19
N SER A 36 11.48 -5.99 15.38
CA SER A 36 12.27 -5.34 14.32
C SER A 36 13.41 -6.21 13.79
N ASP A 37 13.91 -7.14 14.62
CA ASP A 37 14.93 -8.08 14.22
C ASP A 37 14.30 -9.24 13.43
N LEU A 38 14.93 -9.60 12.31
CA LEU A 38 14.44 -10.62 11.37
C LEU A 38 15.22 -11.91 11.44
N LEU A 39 16.50 -11.79 11.80
CA LEU A 39 17.44 -12.88 11.91
C LEU A 39 18.01 -12.87 13.32
N ILE A 40 18.35 -14.06 13.78
CA ILE A 40 19.07 -14.22 15.04
C ILE A 40 20.52 -13.75 14.88
N ASN A 41 21.06 -13.13 15.92
CA ASN A 41 22.46 -12.72 15.92
C ASN A 41 23.41 -13.93 16.03
N GLN A 42 24.72 -13.67 15.96
CA GLN A 42 25.75 -14.70 16.00
C GLN A 42 25.74 -15.52 17.29
N GLN A 43 25.49 -14.89 18.44
CA GLN A 43 25.43 -15.56 19.74
C GLN A 43 24.20 -16.47 19.84
N GLN A 44 23.04 -15.99 19.37
CA GLN A 44 21.81 -16.78 19.30
C GLN A 44 21.97 -17.96 18.34
N SER A 45 22.65 -17.76 17.20
CA SER A 45 22.95 -18.82 16.23
C SER A 45 23.84 -19.92 16.83
N ALA A 46 24.92 -19.55 17.53
CA ALA A 46 25.78 -20.50 18.21
C ALA A 46 25.02 -21.28 19.30
N THR A 47 24.14 -20.61 20.02
CA THR A 47 23.27 -21.23 21.03
C THR A 47 22.28 -22.20 20.39
N LEU A 48 21.65 -21.82 19.28
CA LEU A 48 20.73 -22.69 18.55
C LEU A 48 21.43 -23.95 18.02
N LEU A 49 22.64 -23.81 17.47
CA LEU A 49 23.44 -24.93 16.98
C LEU A 49 23.87 -25.89 18.10
N SER A 50 24.17 -25.39 19.31
CA SER A 50 24.53 -26.27 20.44
C SER A 50 23.36 -27.13 20.91
N LEU A 51 22.13 -26.72 20.59
CA LEU A 51 20.90 -27.46 20.91
C LEU A 51 20.46 -28.42 19.80
N GLN A 52 21.20 -28.54 18.69
CA GLN A 52 20.78 -29.31 17.51
C GLN A 52 20.31 -30.75 17.82
N ASN A 53 20.95 -31.44 18.75
CA ASN A 53 20.58 -32.81 19.10
C ASN A 53 19.22 -32.92 19.81
N ARG A 54 18.73 -31.84 20.43
CA ARG A 54 17.41 -31.77 21.07
C ARG A 54 16.28 -31.52 20.08
N ALA A 55 16.60 -31.17 18.83
CA ALA A 55 15.60 -30.84 17.82
C ALA A 55 14.63 -31.99 17.56
N GLN A 56 15.08 -33.24 17.70
CA GLN A 56 14.26 -34.45 17.54
C GLN A 56 13.11 -34.57 18.54
N GLN A 57 13.18 -33.85 19.66
CA GLN A 57 12.18 -33.86 20.72
C GLN A 57 11.45 -32.52 20.82
N CYS A 58 11.85 -31.53 20.01
CA CYS A 58 11.35 -30.17 20.13
C CYS A 58 10.98 -29.58 18.75
N PRO A 59 9.70 -29.62 18.36
CA PRO A 59 9.24 -29.13 17.06
C PRO A 59 9.62 -27.67 16.78
N GLN A 60 9.57 -26.81 17.80
CA GLN A 60 9.96 -25.41 17.68
C GLN A 60 11.45 -25.27 17.37
N LEU A 61 12.31 -26.02 18.08
CA LEU A 61 13.75 -25.99 17.85
C LEU A 61 14.11 -26.55 16.47
N ALA A 62 13.39 -27.58 16.01
CA ALA A 62 13.53 -28.09 14.65
C ALA A 62 13.15 -27.03 13.60
N ALA A 63 12.09 -26.25 13.83
CA ALA A 63 11.71 -25.13 12.97
C ALA A 63 12.76 -24.01 12.94
N ASP A 64 13.32 -23.65 14.10
CA ASP A 64 14.37 -22.64 14.21
C ASP A 64 15.68 -23.12 13.53
N LEU A 65 16.09 -24.38 13.73
CA LEU A 65 17.25 -24.95 13.04
C LEU A 65 17.04 -25.03 11.53
N ALA A 66 15.81 -25.33 11.09
CA ALA A 66 15.48 -25.29 9.68
C ALA A 66 15.63 -23.88 9.10
N GLN A 67 15.16 -22.85 9.81
CA GLN A 67 15.34 -21.46 9.40
C GLN A 67 16.83 -21.06 9.38
N LEU A 68 17.60 -21.43 10.40
CA LEU A 68 19.03 -21.14 10.45
C LEU A 68 19.81 -21.81 9.31
N TYR A 69 19.52 -23.08 9.01
CA TYR A 69 20.15 -23.78 7.88
C TYR A 69 19.62 -23.28 6.53
N PHE A 70 18.42 -22.73 6.47
CA PHE A 70 17.88 -22.15 5.25
C PHE A 70 18.57 -20.81 4.92
N TRP A 71 18.61 -19.88 5.87
CA TRP A 71 19.17 -18.55 5.65
C TRP A 71 20.71 -18.54 5.68
N GLY A 72 21.31 -19.40 6.50
CA GLY A 72 22.73 -19.33 6.84
C GLY A 72 23.07 -18.07 7.64
N ASN A 73 24.35 -17.91 7.95
CA ASN A 73 24.94 -16.70 8.50
C ASN A 73 26.46 -16.69 8.22
N SER A 74 27.20 -15.74 8.78
CA SER A 74 28.66 -15.62 8.60
C SER A 74 29.48 -16.82 9.07
N GLN A 75 28.92 -17.70 9.91
CA GLN A 75 29.58 -18.90 10.45
C GLN A 75 29.00 -20.22 9.92
N LEU A 76 27.85 -20.16 9.26
CA LEU A 76 27.10 -21.31 8.81
C LEU A 76 26.59 -21.06 7.40
N ALA A 77 27.17 -21.76 6.43
CA ALA A 77 26.67 -21.72 5.06
C ALA A 77 25.22 -22.24 5.02
N ALA A 78 24.39 -21.59 4.20
CA ALA A 78 23.05 -22.09 3.90
C ALA A 78 23.13 -23.53 3.37
N ASN A 79 22.26 -24.40 3.87
CA ASN A 79 22.20 -25.83 3.55
C ASN A 79 20.74 -26.31 3.57
N TRP A 80 20.11 -26.25 2.39
CA TRP A 80 18.73 -26.65 2.21
C TRP A 80 18.44 -28.11 2.61
N GLN A 81 19.34 -29.04 2.30
CA GLN A 81 19.14 -30.45 2.61
C GLN A 81 19.03 -30.68 4.12
N LYS A 82 19.86 -29.96 4.89
CA LYS A 82 19.84 -30.01 6.35
C LYS A 82 18.61 -29.28 6.92
N ALA A 83 18.22 -28.13 6.35
CA ALA A 83 16.97 -27.46 6.70
C ALA A 83 15.76 -28.40 6.51
N LYS A 84 15.66 -29.05 5.35
CA LYS A 84 14.61 -30.01 5.01
C LYS A 84 14.58 -31.21 5.98
N SER A 85 15.73 -31.70 6.43
CA SER A 85 15.77 -32.82 7.39
C SER A 85 15.11 -32.47 8.74
N PHE A 86 15.30 -31.25 9.25
CA PHE A 86 14.64 -30.82 10.48
C PHE A 86 13.13 -30.64 10.31
N LEU A 87 12.73 -30.07 9.17
CA LEU A 87 11.32 -29.88 8.82
C LEU A 87 10.58 -31.20 8.63
N SER A 88 11.26 -32.21 8.07
CA SER A 88 10.66 -33.53 7.82
C SER A 88 10.53 -34.37 9.09
N ALA A 89 11.33 -34.09 10.14
CA ALA A 89 11.30 -34.81 11.40
C ALA A 89 10.07 -34.47 12.27
N HIS A 90 9.45 -33.29 12.05
CA HIS A 90 8.30 -32.83 12.82
C HIS A 90 7.19 -32.32 11.90
N PRO A 91 6.07 -33.06 11.75
CA PRO A 91 4.94 -32.64 10.93
C PRO A 91 4.36 -31.27 11.29
N GLU A 92 4.52 -30.84 12.54
CA GLU A 92 4.09 -29.52 13.02
C GLU A 92 5.01 -28.40 12.52
N ALA A 93 6.30 -28.69 12.31
CA ALA A 93 7.26 -27.78 11.67
C ALA A 93 7.04 -27.68 10.16
N ILE A 94 6.27 -28.59 9.54
CA ILE A 94 5.96 -28.55 8.09
C ILE A 94 5.22 -27.27 7.69
N ARG A 95 4.49 -26.62 8.62
CA ARG A 95 3.86 -25.31 8.34
C ARG A 95 4.90 -24.23 8.02
N TYR A 96 6.08 -24.28 8.64
CA TYR A 96 7.23 -23.42 8.33
C TYR A 96 8.01 -23.93 7.09
N ALA A 97 8.02 -25.25 6.87
CA ALA A 97 8.68 -25.90 5.73
C ALA A 97 8.13 -25.48 4.37
N ARG A 98 6.81 -25.24 4.29
CA ARG A 98 6.15 -24.90 3.03
C ARG A 98 6.63 -23.53 2.52
N THR A 99 6.73 -22.54 3.40
CA THR A 99 7.24 -21.20 3.07
C THR A 99 8.71 -21.24 2.67
N LEU A 100 9.55 -21.96 3.43
CA LEU A 100 10.98 -22.11 3.11
C LEU A 100 11.22 -22.92 1.82
N GLY A 101 10.41 -23.96 1.58
CA GLY A 101 10.49 -24.79 0.37
C GLY A 101 10.13 -24.03 -0.91
N GLU A 102 9.14 -23.15 -0.86
CA GLU A 102 8.81 -22.29 -2.01
C GLU A 102 9.88 -21.21 -2.24
N LEU A 103 10.50 -20.67 -1.18
CA LEU A 103 11.62 -19.73 -1.31
C LEU A 103 12.87 -20.38 -1.93
N HIS A 104 13.20 -21.62 -1.56
CA HIS A 104 14.29 -22.35 -2.21
C HIS A 104 13.98 -22.69 -3.67
N ARG A 105 12.71 -23.02 -3.98
CA ARG A 105 12.25 -23.25 -5.35
C ARG A 105 12.39 -21.98 -6.19
N LEU A 106 12.18 -20.80 -5.61
CA LEU A 106 12.40 -19.49 -6.24
C LEU A 106 13.89 -19.20 -6.50
N GLU A 107 14.78 -19.56 -5.57
CA GLU A 107 16.23 -19.38 -5.70
C GLU A 107 16.81 -20.22 -6.87
N SER A 108 16.27 -21.41 -7.08
CA SER A 108 16.70 -22.37 -8.11
C SER A 108 15.91 -22.29 -9.43
N ALA A 109 14.85 -21.48 -9.49
CA ALA A 109 13.98 -21.34 -10.66
C ALA A 109 14.54 -20.39 -11.73
N SER A 110 14.13 -20.61 -12.99
CA SER A 110 14.32 -19.65 -14.07
C SER A 110 13.56 -18.35 -13.79
N GLU A 111 13.93 -17.24 -14.44
CA GLU A 111 13.35 -15.93 -14.16
C GLU A 111 11.83 -15.86 -14.41
N ALA A 112 11.33 -16.57 -15.42
CA ALA A 112 9.89 -16.67 -15.69
C ALA A 112 9.14 -17.48 -14.62
N GLU A 113 9.76 -18.56 -14.12
CA GLU A 113 9.22 -19.38 -13.03
C GLU A 113 9.23 -18.63 -11.69
N ARG A 114 10.22 -17.73 -11.47
CA ARG A 114 10.25 -16.85 -10.29
C ARG A 114 9.06 -15.91 -10.24
N ILE A 115 8.69 -15.27 -11.34
CA ILE A 115 7.55 -14.34 -11.39
C ILE A 115 6.23 -15.08 -11.11
N SER A 116 6.06 -16.27 -11.69
CA SER A 116 4.85 -17.08 -11.51
C SER A 116 4.74 -17.64 -10.08
N ALA A 117 5.86 -18.11 -9.52
CA ALA A 117 5.92 -18.58 -8.15
C ALA A 117 5.84 -17.44 -7.12
N GLN A 118 6.34 -16.23 -7.41
CA GLN A 118 6.11 -15.03 -6.60
C GLN A 118 4.62 -14.69 -6.49
N ASN A 119 3.87 -14.81 -7.59
CA ASN A 119 2.43 -14.61 -7.58
C ASN A 119 1.68 -15.72 -6.81
N LEU A 120 2.14 -16.97 -6.87
CA LEU A 120 1.61 -18.08 -6.05
C LEU A 120 1.95 -17.92 -4.56
N LEU A 121 3.17 -17.47 -4.22
CA LEU A 121 3.58 -17.13 -2.86
C LEU A 121 2.69 -16.01 -2.32
N ARG A 122 2.42 -15.00 -3.14
CA ARG A 122 1.55 -13.86 -2.83
C ARG A 122 0.11 -14.30 -2.51
N LEU A 123 -0.40 -15.31 -3.21
CA LEU A 123 -1.75 -15.87 -2.97
C LEU A 123 -1.81 -16.80 -1.74
N GLN A 124 -0.72 -17.49 -1.40
CA GLN A 124 -0.68 -18.40 -0.24
C GLN A 124 -0.30 -17.71 1.09
N LEU A 125 0.41 -16.57 1.04
CA LEU A 125 0.86 -15.84 2.22
C LEU A 125 -0.22 -14.93 2.84
N ASP A 126 -1.32 -14.68 2.14
CA ASP A 126 -2.46 -13.90 2.65
C ASP A 126 -3.22 -14.63 3.78
N ASP A 127 -3.07 -15.96 3.89
CA ASP A 127 -3.74 -16.79 4.92
C ASP A 127 -3.02 -16.81 6.28
N PHE A 128 -1.77 -16.27 6.37
CA PHE A 128 -0.92 -16.41 7.56
C PHE A 128 -0.55 -15.11 8.25
N GLY A 129 -1.09 -13.97 7.79
CA GLY A 129 -1.09 -12.67 8.49
C GLY A 129 0.26 -11.98 8.76
N LEU A 130 1.39 -12.69 8.83
CA LEU A 130 2.64 -12.16 9.42
C LEU A 130 3.95 -12.74 8.84
N GLN A 131 3.93 -13.61 7.81
CA GLN A 131 5.16 -14.18 7.23
C GLN A 131 5.67 -13.46 5.97
N ARG A 132 4.82 -12.73 5.22
CA ARG A 132 5.19 -12.08 3.95
C ARG A 132 6.26 -11.01 4.09
N ASP A 133 6.10 -10.12 5.07
CA ASP A 133 7.00 -8.97 5.27
C ASP A 133 8.39 -9.40 5.74
N LYS A 134 8.47 -10.46 6.57
CA LYS A 134 9.75 -11.01 7.03
C LYS A 134 10.46 -11.82 5.96
N THR A 135 9.72 -12.58 5.15
CA THR A 135 10.29 -13.27 3.98
C THR A 135 10.85 -12.29 2.96
N LEU A 136 10.14 -11.20 2.66
CA LEU A 136 10.62 -10.14 1.77
C LEU A 136 11.81 -9.38 2.38
N ALA A 137 11.76 -9.06 3.67
CA ALA A 137 12.85 -8.33 4.32
C ALA A 137 14.11 -9.19 4.52
N ALA A 138 13.97 -10.48 4.81
CA ALA A 138 15.07 -11.45 4.83
C ALA A 138 15.64 -11.67 3.43
N TRP A 139 14.79 -11.73 2.40
CA TRP A 139 15.22 -11.73 1.00
C TRP A 139 15.99 -10.46 0.63
N HIS A 140 15.53 -9.27 1.05
CA HIS A 140 16.24 -8.02 0.80
C HIS A 140 17.57 -7.91 1.57
N GLN A 141 17.65 -8.40 2.81
CA GLN A 141 18.91 -8.49 3.56
C GLN A 141 19.87 -9.49 2.91
N TYR A 142 19.38 -10.63 2.43
CA TYR A 142 20.16 -11.60 1.66
C TYR A 142 20.66 -11.00 0.33
N GLN A 143 19.78 -10.30 -0.39
CA GLN A 143 20.16 -9.55 -1.59
C GLN A 143 21.24 -8.50 -1.29
N ALA A 144 21.14 -7.76 -0.19
CA ALA A 144 22.18 -6.80 0.22
C ALA A 144 23.52 -7.47 0.56
N LEU A 145 23.50 -8.64 1.22
CA LEU A 145 24.69 -9.44 1.51
C LEU A 145 25.31 -10.05 0.24
N THR A 146 24.50 -10.36 -0.77
CA THR A 146 24.98 -10.83 -2.08
C THR A 146 25.33 -9.69 -3.05
N ALA A 147 24.82 -8.48 -2.81
CA ALA A 147 25.09 -7.28 -3.63
C ALA A 147 26.52 -6.77 -3.46
N GLU A 148 27.20 -7.07 -2.35
CA GLU A 148 28.66 -6.89 -2.24
C GLU A 148 29.43 -7.72 -3.28
N ASN A 149 28.85 -8.79 -3.83
CA ASN A 149 29.41 -9.52 -4.99
C ASN A 149 28.85 -9.05 -6.35
N ALA A 150 27.72 -8.34 -6.38
CA ALA A 150 27.07 -7.87 -7.61
C ALA A 150 27.70 -6.60 -8.20
N ALA A 151 28.60 -5.93 -7.47
CA ALA A 151 29.35 -4.77 -7.96
C ALA A 151 30.25 -5.08 -9.18
N GLN A 152 30.44 -6.37 -9.54
CA GLN A 152 31.10 -6.79 -10.79
C GLN A 152 30.16 -6.95 -12.00
N LEU A 153 28.83 -6.79 -11.84
CA LEU A 153 27.84 -6.93 -12.91
C LEU A 153 27.16 -5.61 -13.25
N SER A 154 27.89 -4.50 -13.23
CA SER A 154 27.42 -3.21 -13.72
C SER A 154 27.21 -3.26 -15.25
N GLY A 155 25.96 -3.49 -15.66
CA GLY A 155 25.55 -3.40 -17.07
C GLY A 155 24.04 -3.24 -17.22
N GLY A 156 23.57 -1.98 -17.17
CA GLY A 156 22.24 -1.57 -17.69
C GLY A 156 21.07 -1.71 -16.72
N TYR A 157 20.64 -0.61 -16.11
CA TYR A 157 19.36 -0.52 -15.41
C TYR A 157 18.22 -0.64 -16.42
N ASN A 158 17.45 -1.73 -16.35
CA ASN A 158 16.26 -1.92 -17.19
C ASN A 158 15.06 -1.20 -16.54
N LEU A 159 14.77 0.03 -17.00
CA LEU A 159 13.70 0.91 -16.49
C LEU A 159 12.29 0.48 -16.93
N ASP A 160 12.15 -0.60 -17.71
CA ASP A 160 10.88 -1.02 -18.32
C ASP A 160 9.85 -1.55 -17.31
N LYS A 161 10.27 -1.87 -16.08
CA LYS A 161 9.40 -2.31 -15.00
C LYS A 161 9.67 -1.45 -13.77
N GLY A 162 8.80 -0.48 -13.50
CA GLY A 162 8.94 0.39 -12.33
C GLY A 162 9.09 -0.43 -11.05
N TYR A 163 9.91 0.05 -10.11
CA TYR A 163 10.23 -0.66 -8.87
C TYR A 163 9.80 0.16 -7.65
N GLU A 164 9.52 -0.55 -6.56
CA GLU A 164 9.18 0.06 -5.28
C GLU A 164 10.44 0.65 -4.66
N VAL A 165 10.43 1.95 -4.36
CA VAL A 165 11.53 2.65 -3.70
C VAL A 165 10.96 3.31 -2.47
N TRP A 166 11.31 2.85 -1.28
CA TRP A 166 10.85 3.54 -0.08
C TRP A 166 11.69 4.78 0.19
N ARG A 167 11.04 5.94 0.19
CA ARG A 167 11.53 7.20 0.78
C ARG A 167 10.35 7.87 1.45
N GLU A 168 10.62 8.59 2.54
CA GLU A 168 9.59 9.43 3.14
C GLU A 168 9.19 10.53 2.13
N PRO A 169 7.89 10.66 1.82
CA PRO A 169 7.44 11.65 0.85
C PRO A 169 7.67 13.08 1.36
N HIS A 170 8.17 13.96 0.50
CA HIS A 170 8.36 15.38 0.81
C HIS A 170 7.06 16.21 0.79
N HIS A 171 5.92 15.57 0.50
CA HIS A 171 4.59 16.17 0.48
C HIS A 171 3.69 15.46 1.50
N GLN A 172 2.73 16.20 2.04
CA GLN A 172 1.75 15.62 2.95
C GLN A 172 0.63 14.96 2.13
N LEU A 173 0.28 13.73 2.50
CA LEU A 173 -0.77 12.95 1.85
C LEU A 173 -1.53 12.11 2.88
N GLY A 174 -2.56 11.42 2.43
CA GLY A 174 -3.37 10.57 3.30
C GLY A 174 -4.33 9.70 2.51
N LYS A 175 -5.07 8.88 3.26
CA LYS A 175 -6.16 8.09 2.70
C LYS A 175 -7.40 8.95 2.55
N LEU A 176 -8.04 8.86 1.39
CA LEU A 176 -9.38 9.35 1.18
C LEU A 176 -10.34 8.18 1.36
N LEU A 177 -11.28 8.31 2.28
CA LEU A 177 -12.33 7.33 2.53
C LEU A 177 -13.66 7.90 2.05
N VAL A 178 -14.39 7.12 1.28
CA VAL A 178 -15.68 7.50 0.73
C VAL A 178 -16.70 6.44 1.09
N TYR A 179 -17.79 6.86 1.71
CA TYR A 179 -18.89 6.00 2.14
C TYR A 179 -20.18 6.43 1.45
N ALA A 180 -20.96 5.46 1.00
CA ALA A 180 -22.26 5.68 0.40
C ALA A 180 -23.25 4.57 0.76
N ASP A 181 -24.54 4.93 0.78
CA ASP A 181 -25.63 3.96 0.77
C ASP A 181 -26.07 3.75 -0.68
N LEU A 182 -26.14 2.50 -1.11
CA LEU A 182 -26.66 2.11 -2.42
C LEU A 182 -28.19 2.00 -2.37
N ALA A 183 -28.86 2.14 -3.51
CA ALA A 183 -30.32 1.95 -3.59
C ALA A 183 -30.76 0.54 -3.16
N SER A 184 -29.88 -0.45 -3.23
CA SER A 184 -30.09 -1.81 -2.70
C SER A 184 -30.20 -1.86 -1.17
N GLY A 185 -29.78 -0.81 -0.46
CA GLY A 185 -29.61 -0.78 0.99
C GLY A 185 -28.24 -1.29 1.46
N GLU A 186 -27.40 -1.75 0.54
CA GLU A 186 -26.01 -2.11 0.83
C GLU A 186 -25.16 -0.86 1.03
N ARG A 187 -24.10 -1.00 1.84
CA ARG A 187 -23.10 0.04 2.01
C ARG A 187 -21.97 -0.16 1.01
N PHE A 188 -21.59 0.94 0.39
CA PHE A 188 -20.38 1.04 -0.42
C PHE A 188 -19.33 1.84 0.34
N ASP A 189 -18.14 1.29 0.44
CA ASP A 189 -16.95 2.01 0.85
C ASP A 189 -15.84 1.87 -0.20
N THR A 190 -15.13 2.96 -0.43
CA THR A 190 -13.91 2.95 -1.22
C THR A 190 -12.83 3.77 -0.55
N GLN A 191 -11.58 3.37 -0.82
CA GLN A 191 -10.42 4.12 -0.41
C GLN A 191 -9.63 4.57 -1.65
N CYS A 192 -9.08 5.77 -1.57
CA CYS A 192 -8.16 6.35 -2.53
C CYS A 192 -7.01 7.05 -1.79
N THR A 193 -6.09 7.64 -2.55
CA THR A 193 -5.06 8.53 -2.04
C THR A 193 -5.45 9.98 -2.34
N ALA A 194 -5.15 10.89 -1.41
CA ALA A 194 -5.27 12.33 -1.63
C ALA A 194 -4.04 13.04 -1.08
N ASN A 195 -3.67 14.15 -1.73
CA ASN A 195 -2.47 14.92 -1.41
C ASN A 195 -2.87 16.31 -0.95
N VAL A 196 -2.17 16.82 0.05
CA VAL A 196 -2.43 18.14 0.63
C VAL A 196 -1.82 19.21 -0.26
N ILE A 197 -2.66 20.10 -0.79
CA ILE A 197 -2.21 21.30 -1.51
C ILE A 197 -1.76 22.36 -0.50
N ASN A 198 -2.58 22.61 0.51
CA ASN A 198 -2.31 23.53 1.62
C ASN A 198 -3.12 23.08 2.85
N GLY A 199 -3.06 23.83 3.96
CA GLY A 199 -3.74 23.44 5.20
C GLY A 199 -5.25 23.15 5.06
N ARG A 200 -5.94 23.59 4.01
CA ARG A 200 -7.39 23.37 3.81
C ARG A 200 -7.74 22.53 2.58
N TRP A 201 -6.90 22.48 1.56
CA TRP A 201 -7.24 21.89 0.27
C TRP A 201 -6.44 20.63 -0.03
N LEU A 202 -7.13 19.66 -0.63
CA LEU A 202 -6.57 18.41 -1.13
C LEU A 202 -6.76 18.30 -2.64
N ILE A 203 -5.94 17.46 -3.25
CA ILE A 203 -6.08 16.97 -4.63
C ILE A 203 -6.17 15.45 -4.68
N THR A 204 -7.02 14.93 -5.56
CA THR A 204 -7.20 13.49 -5.80
C THR A 204 -7.75 13.26 -7.22
N ALA A 205 -8.05 12.01 -7.58
CA ALA A 205 -8.74 11.67 -8.82
C ALA A 205 -10.26 11.89 -8.68
N ALA A 206 -10.93 12.35 -9.73
CA ALA A 206 -12.37 12.62 -9.68
C ALA A 206 -13.18 11.36 -9.38
N HIS A 207 -12.84 10.23 -9.99
CA HIS A 207 -13.58 8.98 -9.78
C HIS A 207 -13.55 8.48 -8.33
N CYS A 208 -12.61 8.96 -7.50
CA CYS A 208 -12.52 8.59 -6.09
C CYS A 208 -13.70 9.13 -5.26
N VAL A 209 -14.39 10.18 -5.73
CA VAL A 209 -15.51 10.82 -5.01
C VAL A 209 -16.88 10.50 -5.62
N PHE A 210 -16.94 9.52 -6.54
CA PHE A 210 -18.18 9.02 -7.11
C PHE A 210 -18.43 7.56 -6.73
N ILE A 211 -19.71 7.24 -6.56
CA ILE A 211 -20.20 5.87 -6.43
C ILE A 211 -20.16 5.24 -7.83
N PRO A 212 -19.55 4.06 -8.01
CA PRO A 212 -19.64 3.33 -9.27
C PRO A 212 -21.12 3.08 -9.61
N ALA A 213 -21.58 3.58 -10.76
CA ALA A 213 -22.99 3.48 -11.11
C ALA A 213 -23.46 2.03 -11.38
N GLU A 214 -22.53 1.09 -11.56
CA GLU A 214 -22.77 -0.37 -11.55
C GLU A 214 -23.30 -0.90 -10.22
N LEU A 215 -23.06 -0.17 -9.12
CA LEU A 215 -23.64 -0.45 -7.81
C LEU A 215 -25.02 0.22 -7.62
N GLY A 216 -25.54 0.87 -8.67
CA GLY A 216 -26.83 1.55 -8.70
C GLY A 216 -26.76 3.03 -8.33
N GLN A 217 -27.93 3.68 -8.31
CA GLN A 217 -28.05 5.00 -7.71
C GLN A 217 -27.73 4.88 -6.22
N GLY A 218 -26.90 5.77 -5.69
CA GLY A 218 -26.57 5.78 -4.28
C GLY A 218 -26.50 7.18 -3.74
N LYS A 219 -26.54 7.28 -2.41
CA LYS A 219 -26.38 8.52 -1.67
C LYS A 219 -25.02 8.50 -0.99
N LEU A 220 -24.14 9.40 -1.41
CA LEU A 220 -22.89 9.66 -0.70
C LEU A 220 -23.21 10.09 0.73
N LEU A 221 -22.67 9.37 1.70
CA LEU A 221 -22.86 9.64 3.12
C LEU A 221 -21.76 10.55 3.64
N SER A 222 -20.51 10.22 3.31
CA SER A 222 -19.36 10.97 3.77
C SER A 222 -18.16 10.79 2.85
N VAL A 223 -17.34 11.85 2.83
CA VAL A 223 -15.99 11.84 2.27
C VAL A 223 -15.08 12.36 3.39
N SER A 224 -14.07 11.57 3.73
CA SER A 224 -13.17 11.84 4.85
C SER A 224 -11.72 11.63 4.44
N PHE A 225 -10.85 12.48 4.95
CA PHE A 225 -9.41 12.41 4.73
C PHE A 225 -8.69 12.02 6.01
N LEU A 226 -7.90 10.94 5.96
CA LEU A 226 -7.05 10.49 7.07
C LEU A 226 -5.61 10.84 6.71
N PRO A 227 -5.06 11.95 7.22
CA PRO A 227 -3.69 12.33 6.92
C PRO A 227 -2.72 11.29 7.49
N PHE A 228 -1.67 11.03 6.72
CA PHE A 228 -0.58 10.15 7.11
C PHE A 228 0.54 10.97 7.75
N GLU A 229 0.97 10.55 8.93
CA GLU A 229 2.19 11.05 9.57
C GLU A 229 3.18 9.91 9.76
N ALA A 230 4.38 10.06 9.19
CA ALA A 230 5.48 9.11 9.41
C ALA A 230 5.73 8.91 10.91
N GLY A 231 5.85 7.65 11.34
CA GLY A 231 6.08 7.28 12.74
C GLY A 231 4.90 7.48 13.70
N SER A 232 3.84 8.19 13.30
CA SER A 232 2.67 8.47 14.16
C SER A 232 1.40 7.73 13.70
N GLY A 233 1.42 7.15 12.49
CA GLY A 233 0.28 6.46 11.90
C GLY A 233 -0.73 7.43 11.28
N LEU A 234 -1.97 6.96 11.07
CA LEU A 234 -3.06 7.80 10.58
C LEU A 234 -3.64 8.65 11.72
N LEU A 235 -3.80 9.95 11.47
CA LEU A 235 -4.48 10.84 12.41
C LEU A 235 -6.01 10.72 12.30
N SER A 236 -6.70 11.47 13.17
CA SER A 236 -8.16 11.61 13.12
C SER A 236 -8.64 12.06 11.74
N ALA A 237 -9.66 11.35 11.24
CA ALA A 237 -10.32 11.65 9.98
C ALA A 237 -10.85 13.09 9.96
N GLN A 238 -10.61 13.79 8.86
CA GLN A 238 -11.09 15.14 8.58
C GLN A 238 -12.23 15.06 7.56
N ALA A 239 -13.37 15.66 7.88
CA ALA A 239 -14.49 15.73 6.94
C ALA A 239 -14.19 16.66 5.78
N VAL A 240 -14.71 16.34 4.60
CA VAL A 240 -14.68 17.21 3.41
C VAL A 240 -15.95 18.06 3.37
N ASN A 241 -15.78 19.38 3.22
CA ASN A 241 -16.83 20.38 3.15
C ASN A 241 -17.31 20.66 1.72
N ALA A 242 -16.38 20.66 0.77
CA ALA A 242 -16.69 20.92 -0.64
C ALA A 242 -15.84 20.04 -1.56
N ILE A 243 -16.41 19.70 -2.71
CA ILE A 243 -15.75 18.91 -3.74
C ILE A 243 -15.91 19.65 -5.07
N TRP A 244 -14.80 19.81 -5.77
CA TRP A 244 -14.74 20.32 -7.14
C TRP A 244 -14.17 19.22 -8.01
N VAL A 245 -14.82 18.89 -9.12
CA VAL A 245 -14.37 17.83 -10.04
C VAL A 245 -14.11 18.42 -11.41
N GLY A 246 -13.25 17.78 -12.20
CA GLY A 246 -13.06 18.14 -13.61
C GLY A 246 -14.41 18.18 -14.33
N ARG A 247 -14.73 19.30 -14.98
CA ARG A 247 -16.02 19.55 -15.62
C ARG A 247 -16.33 18.55 -16.73
N ALA A 248 -15.30 18.12 -17.46
CA ALA A 248 -15.42 17.11 -18.50
C ALA A 248 -15.42 15.67 -17.96
N PHE A 249 -15.32 15.47 -16.63
CA PHE A 249 -15.36 14.15 -16.04
C PHE A 249 -16.78 13.60 -16.12
N ASP A 250 -16.94 12.50 -16.86
CA ASP A 250 -18.18 11.75 -16.94
C ASP A 250 -18.03 10.41 -16.19
N PRO A 251 -18.71 10.23 -15.05
CA PRO A 251 -18.71 8.96 -14.32
C PRO A 251 -19.18 7.76 -15.15
N SER A 252 -19.93 7.98 -16.24
CA SER A 252 -20.43 6.92 -17.11
C SER A 252 -19.33 6.25 -17.94
N LEU A 253 -18.27 6.97 -18.30
CA LEU A 253 -17.13 6.43 -19.04
C LEU A 253 -16.34 5.41 -18.22
N ARG A 254 -16.28 5.60 -16.90
CA ARG A 254 -15.71 4.62 -15.97
C ARG A 254 -16.46 3.29 -16.04
N MET A 255 -17.79 3.31 -16.13
CA MET A 255 -18.59 2.08 -16.23
C MET A 255 -18.30 1.27 -17.50
N GLN A 256 -17.89 1.95 -18.56
CA GLN A 256 -17.56 1.31 -19.83
C GLN A 256 -16.16 0.70 -19.81
N GLY A 257 -15.40 0.89 -18.73
CA GLY A 257 -13.98 0.52 -18.65
C GLY A 257 -13.08 1.38 -19.52
N ASP A 258 -13.58 2.48 -20.09
CA ASP A 258 -12.80 3.37 -20.96
C ASP A 258 -12.01 4.38 -20.13
N VAL A 259 -11.00 3.85 -19.44
CA VAL A 259 -10.12 4.60 -18.55
C VAL A 259 -9.47 5.79 -19.27
N LEU A 260 -9.03 5.59 -20.51
CA LEU A 260 -8.33 6.59 -21.29
C LEU A 260 -9.21 7.78 -21.66
N SER A 261 -10.51 7.57 -21.88
CA SER A 261 -11.42 8.64 -22.25
C SER A 261 -11.79 9.56 -21.10
N TYR A 262 -11.77 9.10 -19.84
CA TYR A 262 -12.06 9.98 -18.70
C TYR A 262 -10.80 10.52 -18.01
N THR A 263 -9.62 9.90 -18.20
CA THR A 263 -8.39 10.25 -17.46
C THR A 263 -8.04 11.73 -17.56
N GLY A 264 -8.22 12.35 -18.72
CA GLY A 264 -7.90 13.76 -18.93
C GLY A 264 -8.67 14.75 -18.05
N ALA A 265 -9.85 14.34 -17.57
CA ALA A 265 -10.70 15.10 -16.66
C ALA A 265 -10.76 14.49 -15.25
N ASP A 266 -10.02 13.41 -14.98
CA ASP A 266 -10.10 12.64 -13.73
C ASP A 266 -9.32 13.30 -12.59
N ILE A 267 -9.74 14.48 -12.20
CA ILE A 267 -9.12 15.31 -11.17
C ILE A 267 -10.19 15.93 -10.28
N ALA A 268 -9.94 15.95 -8.98
CA ALA A 268 -10.79 16.62 -8.01
C ALA A 268 -9.99 17.39 -6.97
N LEU A 269 -10.58 18.50 -6.52
CA LEU A 269 -10.13 19.29 -5.39
C LEU A 269 -11.13 19.13 -4.24
N LEU A 270 -10.62 18.89 -3.05
CA LEU A 270 -11.44 18.68 -1.85
C LEU A 270 -11.10 19.77 -0.83
N GLU A 271 -12.10 20.50 -0.38
CA GLU A 271 -11.96 21.45 0.73
C GLU A 271 -12.26 20.72 2.03
N LEU A 272 -11.33 20.73 2.97
CA LEU A 272 -11.55 20.21 4.32
C LEU A 272 -12.47 21.14 5.12
N ALA A 273 -13.35 20.54 5.94
CA ALA A 273 -14.20 21.26 6.87
C ALA A 273 -13.38 22.03 7.92
N LYS A 274 -12.26 21.45 8.36
CA LYS A 274 -11.29 22.08 9.26
C LYS A 274 -9.91 22.07 8.61
N PRO A 275 -9.15 23.16 8.73
CA PRO A 275 -7.75 23.14 8.33
C PRO A 275 -6.98 22.06 9.11
N LEU A 276 -6.06 21.40 8.42
CA LEU A 276 -5.03 20.59 9.06
C LEU A 276 -4.21 21.50 9.97
N LEU A 277 -4.07 21.08 11.23
CA LEU A 277 -3.16 21.75 12.15
C LEU A 277 -1.74 21.38 11.72
N HIS A 278 -0.97 22.37 11.25
CA HIS A 278 0.46 22.19 11.09
C HIS A 278 1.08 21.92 12.46
N ARG A 279 2.01 20.96 12.54
CA ARG A 279 2.89 20.88 13.71
C ARG A 279 3.62 22.22 13.84
N GLN A 280 3.69 22.74 15.06
CA GLN A 280 4.47 23.95 15.35
C GLN A 280 5.87 23.81 14.75
N GLY A 281 6.24 24.74 13.87
CA GLY A 281 7.54 24.77 13.19
C GLY A 281 7.58 24.11 11.81
N GLN A 282 6.51 23.47 11.33
CA GLN A 282 6.43 23.08 9.93
C GLN A 282 5.93 24.25 9.08
N HIS A 283 6.72 24.62 8.07
CA HIS A 283 6.34 25.60 7.07
C HIS A 283 5.08 25.13 6.34
N GLU A 284 4.22 26.09 6.01
CA GLU A 284 3.06 25.85 5.14
C GLU A 284 3.55 25.20 3.84
N PHE A 285 3.06 23.99 3.58
CA PHE A 285 3.41 23.27 2.37
C PHE A 285 2.90 24.05 1.16
N SER A 286 3.80 24.42 0.25
CA SER A 286 3.47 25.11 -1.00
C SER A 286 3.94 24.27 -2.19
N PRO A 287 3.02 23.69 -2.97
CA PRO A 287 3.39 22.82 -4.06
C PRO A 287 4.19 23.58 -5.13
N GLN A 288 5.28 22.97 -5.57
CA GLN A 288 6.06 23.46 -6.71
C GLN A 288 5.51 22.81 -7.98
N TRP A 289 4.57 23.49 -8.63
CA TRP A 289 3.90 23.00 -9.83
C TRP A 289 4.79 23.12 -11.06
N VAL A 290 4.87 22.06 -11.88
CA VAL A 290 5.59 22.08 -13.16
C VAL A 290 4.67 21.65 -14.29
N VAL A 291 4.66 22.45 -15.36
CA VAL A 291 3.94 22.15 -16.59
C VAL A 291 4.66 21.04 -17.34
N SER A 292 3.93 19.99 -17.68
CA SER A 292 4.45 18.88 -18.50
C SER A 292 3.66 18.84 -19.80
N GLU A 293 4.06 19.65 -20.77
CA GLU A 293 3.43 19.69 -22.09
C GLU A 293 4.39 19.15 -23.16
N GLY A 294 3.92 18.12 -23.89
CA GLY A 294 4.38 17.88 -25.26
C GLY A 294 5.52 16.88 -25.50
N ALA A 295 6.04 16.17 -24.50
CA ALA A 295 6.99 15.08 -24.73
C ALA A 295 6.97 14.02 -23.64
N ALA A 296 7.56 12.85 -23.94
CA ALA A 296 7.95 11.89 -22.92
C ALA A 296 8.94 12.55 -21.95
N LEU A 297 8.80 12.27 -20.67
CA LEU A 297 9.72 12.78 -19.66
C LEU A 297 10.99 11.93 -19.71
N SER A 298 12.13 12.58 -19.92
CA SER A 298 13.44 11.92 -19.91
C SER A 298 13.86 11.48 -18.50
N ALA A 299 13.35 12.17 -17.47
CA ALA A 299 13.56 11.82 -16.08
C ALA A 299 12.45 10.88 -15.58
N PRO A 300 12.79 9.94 -14.68
CA PRO A 300 11.77 9.12 -14.02
C PRO A 300 10.86 10.01 -13.15
N VAL A 301 9.60 9.62 -13.08
CA VAL A 301 8.62 10.20 -12.15
C VAL A 301 8.43 9.28 -10.94
N ILE A 302 7.98 9.87 -9.85
CA ILE A 302 7.71 9.18 -8.60
C ILE A 302 6.22 9.34 -8.30
N THR A 303 5.61 8.28 -7.79
CA THR A 303 4.26 8.33 -7.24
C THR A 303 4.16 7.58 -5.93
N THR A 304 3.38 8.12 -5.00
CA THR A 304 3.30 7.63 -3.64
C THR A 304 1.84 7.54 -3.21
N GLY A 305 1.42 6.39 -2.69
CA GLY A 305 0.00 6.15 -2.37
C GLY A 305 -0.28 4.96 -1.48
N PHE A 306 -1.56 4.77 -1.19
CA PHE A 306 -2.10 3.73 -0.31
C PHE A 306 -2.79 2.62 -1.10
N PRO A 307 -2.07 1.59 -1.56
CA PRO A 307 -2.70 0.48 -2.24
C PRO A 307 -3.60 -0.32 -1.29
N LYS A 308 -4.71 -0.84 -1.82
CA LYS A 308 -5.70 -1.65 -1.11
C LYS A 308 -5.17 -3.03 -0.73
N ASP A 309 -4.17 -3.54 -1.46
CA ASP A 309 -3.52 -4.83 -1.20
C ASP A 309 -2.38 -4.75 -0.17
N ALA A 310 -2.14 -3.57 0.42
CA ALA A 310 -1.18 -3.43 1.51
C ALA A 310 -1.90 -3.35 2.86
N PRO A 311 -1.22 -3.76 3.96
CA PRO A 311 -1.73 -3.56 5.31
C PRO A 311 -2.22 -2.13 5.54
N TRP A 312 -3.21 -1.98 6.41
CA TRP A 312 -3.82 -0.69 6.69
C TRP A 312 -2.76 0.38 6.99
N ALA A 313 -2.89 1.55 6.35
CA ALA A 313 -1.97 2.69 6.43
C ALA A 313 -0.57 2.50 5.83
N ARG A 314 -0.29 1.40 5.11
CA ARG A 314 1.02 1.24 4.46
C ARG A 314 1.08 2.02 3.14
N LEU A 315 2.06 2.89 3.07
CA LEU A 315 2.39 3.67 1.90
C LEU A 315 3.32 2.87 0.99
N ARG A 316 3.09 2.93 -0.32
CA ARG A 316 4.04 2.46 -1.33
C ARG A 316 4.43 3.62 -2.22
N GLN A 317 5.71 3.65 -2.58
CA GLN A 317 6.26 4.61 -3.51
C GLN A 317 6.88 3.87 -4.69
N PHE A 318 6.60 4.35 -5.90
CA PHE A 318 7.04 3.77 -7.15
C PHE A 318 7.79 4.80 -7.96
N GLN A 319 8.87 4.35 -8.60
CA GLN A 319 9.56 5.11 -9.62
C GLN A 319 9.20 4.55 -11.00
N CYS A 320 8.74 5.43 -11.90
CA CYS A 320 8.14 5.06 -13.18
C CYS A 320 8.74 5.88 -14.33
N ALA A 321 8.76 5.31 -15.52
CA ALA A 321 8.85 6.10 -16.75
C ALA A 321 7.45 6.63 -17.09
N ALA A 322 7.38 7.87 -17.60
CA ALA A 322 6.13 8.50 -18.02
C ALA A 322 6.19 8.85 -19.52
N SER A 323 5.17 8.46 -20.27
CA SER A 323 5.08 8.72 -21.71
C SER A 323 3.72 9.31 -22.05
N LEU A 324 3.69 10.28 -22.95
CA LEU A 324 2.43 10.88 -23.41
C LEU A 324 1.63 9.82 -24.19
N PHE A 325 0.41 9.53 -23.75
CA PHE A 325 -0.40 8.45 -24.34
C PHE A 325 -0.78 8.74 -25.80
N ASP A 326 -1.28 9.96 -26.04
CA ASP A 326 -1.70 10.40 -27.37
C ASP A 326 -1.46 11.91 -27.50
N PRO A 327 -0.47 12.35 -28.31
CA PRO A 327 -0.20 13.76 -28.54
C PRO A 327 -1.36 14.53 -29.17
N SER A 328 -2.30 13.85 -29.83
CA SER A 328 -3.46 14.46 -30.45
C SER A 328 -4.57 14.81 -29.44
N ARG A 329 -4.56 14.16 -28.26
CA ARG A 329 -5.48 14.48 -27.16
C ARG A 329 -4.91 15.62 -26.32
N LYS A 330 -5.66 16.71 -26.21
CA LYS A 330 -5.24 17.95 -25.50
C LYS A 330 -5.23 17.85 -23.97
N GLU A 331 -5.49 16.69 -23.41
CA GLU A 331 -5.83 16.55 -21.98
C GLU A 331 -4.68 16.03 -21.11
N GLY A 332 -3.43 16.11 -21.58
CA GLY A 332 -2.25 15.78 -20.78
C GLY A 332 -2.31 14.39 -20.13
N VAL A 333 -2.78 13.39 -20.88
CA VAL A 333 -2.87 11.99 -20.42
C VAL A 333 -1.55 11.30 -20.67
N TYR A 334 -0.96 10.77 -19.60
CA TYR A 334 0.29 10.03 -19.66
C TYR A 334 0.10 8.59 -19.19
N THR A 335 0.80 7.67 -19.83
CA THR A 335 1.01 6.30 -19.32
C THR A 335 2.22 6.26 -18.41
N LEU A 336 2.19 5.35 -17.44
CA LEU A 336 3.28 5.07 -16.52
C LEU A 336 3.71 3.62 -16.64
N SER A 337 5.02 3.35 -16.62
CA SER A 337 5.58 1.99 -16.71
C SER A 337 5.38 1.13 -15.45
N CYS A 338 4.84 1.71 -14.40
CA CYS A 338 4.57 1.05 -13.13
C CYS A 338 3.09 0.66 -13.03
N LEU A 339 2.83 -0.54 -12.52
CA LEU A 339 1.47 -1.02 -12.30
C LEU A 339 0.97 -0.58 -10.93
N MET A 340 -0.04 0.26 -10.92
CA MET A 340 -0.68 0.75 -9.71
C MET A 340 -1.83 -0.15 -9.30
N GLN A 341 -2.01 -0.29 -7.99
CA GLN A 341 -3.08 -1.07 -7.39
C GLN A 341 -4.27 -0.16 -7.03
N ALA A 342 -5.45 -0.76 -6.91
CA ALA A 342 -6.62 -0.08 -6.36
C ALA A 342 -6.28 0.63 -5.03
N GLY A 343 -6.83 1.81 -4.78
CA GLY A 343 -6.50 2.64 -3.61
C GLY A 343 -5.39 3.67 -3.83
N GLN A 344 -4.54 3.47 -4.84
CA GLN A 344 -3.52 4.48 -5.20
C GLN A 344 -4.08 5.60 -6.07
N SER A 345 -5.26 5.43 -6.67
CA SER A 345 -5.94 6.49 -7.41
C SER A 345 -5.97 7.80 -6.61
N GLY A 346 -5.63 8.89 -7.27
CA GLY A 346 -5.45 10.21 -6.67
C GLY A 346 -4.07 10.48 -6.07
N SER A 347 -3.14 9.52 -6.10
CA SER A 347 -1.73 9.74 -5.78
C SER A 347 -1.12 10.83 -6.65
N LEU A 348 -0.20 11.60 -6.06
CA LEU A 348 0.54 12.60 -6.80
C LEU A 348 1.57 11.93 -7.71
N ILE A 349 1.79 12.51 -8.89
CA ILE A 349 2.96 12.27 -9.73
C ILE A 349 3.91 13.45 -9.58
N TYR A 350 5.17 13.19 -9.24
CA TYR A 350 6.19 14.22 -9.06
C TYR A 350 7.54 13.80 -9.62
N ASP A 351 8.42 14.76 -9.92
CA ASP A 351 9.80 14.46 -10.34
C ASP A 351 10.72 14.17 -9.15
N VAL A 352 12.00 13.86 -9.43
CA VAL A 352 12.99 13.58 -8.39
C VAL A 352 13.35 14.81 -7.53
N GLN A 353 12.97 16.02 -7.96
CA GLN A 353 13.09 17.27 -7.22
C GLN A 353 11.86 17.56 -6.35
N GLY A 354 10.79 16.75 -6.46
CA GLY A 354 9.54 16.92 -5.73
C GLY A 354 8.56 17.90 -6.39
N HIS A 355 8.79 18.31 -7.64
CA HIS A 355 7.85 19.14 -8.36
C HIS A 355 6.62 18.34 -8.78
N TRP A 356 5.44 18.94 -8.65
CA TRP A 356 4.16 18.31 -8.93
C TRP A 356 3.88 18.32 -10.43
N LEU A 357 3.74 17.12 -11.00
CA LEU A 357 3.55 16.92 -12.44
C LEU A 357 2.13 16.49 -12.80
N GLY A 358 1.43 15.77 -11.91
CA GLY A 358 0.10 15.27 -12.20
C GLY A 358 -0.56 14.49 -11.07
N VAL A 359 -1.71 13.88 -11.37
CA VAL A 359 -2.48 13.02 -10.48
C VAL A 359 -2.69 11.66 -11.16
N LEU A 360 -2.40 10.59 -10.43
CA LEU A 360 -2.66 9.23 -10.85
C LEU A 360 -4.16 8.98 -10.95
N SER A 361 -4.62 8.46 -12.08
CA SER A 361 -6.01 8.06 -12.31
C SER A 361 -6.18 6.58 -11.97
N ALA A 362 -6.18 5.70 -12.98
CA ALA A 362 -6.44 4.27 -12.84
C ALA A 362 -5.50 3.44 -13.73
N SER A 363 -5.66 2.11 -13.71
CA SER A 363 -4.97 1.22 -14.63
C SER A 363 -5.85 0.86 -15.83
N VAL A 364 -5.24 0.87 -17.01
CA VAL A 364 -5.83 0.39 -18.27
C VAL A 364 -5.54 -1.11 -18.36
N ASN A 365 -6.59 -1.93 -18.35
CA ASN A 365 -6.53 -3.39 -18.49
C ASN A 365 -5.59 -4.12 -17.51
N GLY A 366 -5.20 -3.48 -16.40
CA GLY A 366 -4.24 -4.07 -15.44
C GLY A 366 -2.80 -4.15 -15.96
N GLU A 367 -2.49 -3.50 -17.09
CA GLU A 367 -1.16 -3.55 -17.72
C GLU A 367 -0.39 -2.26 -17.55
N GLN A 368 -1.09 -1.12 -17.64
CA GLN A 368 -0.47 0.20 -17.59
C GLN A 368 -1.27 1.10 -16.65
N SER A 369 -0.59 2.00 -15.95
CA SER A 369 -1.26 3.04 -15.18
C SER A 369 -1.32 4.31 -15.99
N VAL A 370 -2.38 5.09 -15.83
CA VAL A 370 -2.50 6.39 -16.49
C VAL A 370 -2.73 7.51 -15.49
N ALA A 371 -2.28 8.70 -15.86
CA ALA A 371 -2.33 9.87 -15.02
C ALA A 371 -2.68 11.12 -15.83
N ARG A 372 -3.30 12.08 -15.14
CA ARG A 372 -3.53 13.43 -15.63
C ARG A 372 -2.38 14.32 -15.22
N PHE A 373 -1.57 14.76 -16.18
CA PHE A 373 -0.50 15.73 -15.93
C PHE A 373 -1.03 17.15 -15.97
N PHE A 374 -0.38 18.09 -15.30
CA PHE A 374 -0.84 19.47 -15.22
C PHE A 374 -0.43 20.30 -16.44
N SER A 375 -1.39 21.02 -17.01
CA SER A 375 -1.16 22.11 -17.96
C SER A 375 -1.14 23.45 -17.24
N GLN A 376 -0.56 24.48 -17.85
CA GLN A 376 -0.50 25.82 -17.24
C GLN A 376 -1.91 26.36 -16.87
N PRO A 377 -2.92 26.29 -17.77
CA PRO A 377 -4.26 26.79 -17.44
C PRO A 377 -4.91 26.02 -16.27
N LEU A 378 -4.62 24.72 -16.14
CA LEU A 378 -5.14 23.92 -15.04
C LEU A 378 -4.49 24.32 -13.70
N ILE A 379 -3.18 24.55 -13.67
CA ILE A 379 -2.47 25.02 -12.46
C ILE A 379 -3.03 26.36 -12.00
N GLU A 380 -3.24 27.30 -12.92
CA GLU A 380 -3.79 28.62 -12.61
C GLU A 380 -5.18 28.53 -12.00
N GLU A 381 -6.06 27.68 -12.55
CA GLU A 381 -7.40 27.48 -12.01
C GLU A 381 -7.41 26.75 -10.67
N ILE A 382 -6.52 25.75 -10.47
CA ILE A 382 -6.34 25.11 -9.15
C ILE A 382 -5.99 26.17 -8.12
N LYS A 383 -4.97 27.01 -8.39
CA LYS A 383 -4.57 28.10 -7.50
C LYS A 383 -5.72 29.07 -7.24
N GLN A 384 -6.46 29.45 -8.27
CA GLN A 384 -7.61 30.34 -8.15
C GLN A 384 -8.65 29.77 -7.17
N ILE A 385 -9.00 28.49 -7.28
CA ILE A 385 -9.96 27.82 -6.38
C ILE A 385 -9.39 27.71 -4.96
N THR A 386 -8.17 27.20 -4.81
CA THR A 386 -7.61 26.87 -3.49
C THR A 386 -7.18 28.09 -2.68
N GLU A 387 -6.93 29.20 -3.35
CA GLU A 387 -6.59 30.49 -2.73
C GLU A 387 -7.79 31.45 -2.69
N GLN A 388 -8.99 30.96 -3.05
CA GLN A 388 -10.25 31.72 -3.04
C GLN A 388 -10.19 33.04 -3.81
N ARG A 389 -9.49 33.05 -4.94
CA ARG A 389 -9.42 34.23 -5.82
C ARG A 389 -10.67 34.32 -6.69
N GLU A 390 -11.16 35.53 -6.90
CA GLU A 390 -12.25 35.78 -7.84
C GLU A 390 -11.80 35.45 -9.27
N GLY A 391 -12.69 34.86 -10.06
CA GLY A 391 -12.44 34.56 -11.46
C GLY A 391 -13.38 33.50 -12.03
N ARG A 392 -13.25 33.24 -13.33
CA ARG A 392 -14.07 32.25 -14.03
C ARG A 392 -13.43 30.87 -13.90
N VAL A 393 -14.18 29.92 -13.34
CA VAL A 393 -13.81 28.51 -13.23
C VAL A 393 -14.24 27.78 -14.51
N GLN A 394 -13.30 27.25 -15.29
CA GLN A 394 -13.54 26.59 -16.57
C GLN A 394 -13.37 25.07 -16.48
N PHE A 395 -12.23 24.61 -15.94
CA PHE A 395 -11.87 23.21 -15.79
C PHE A 395 -12.63 22.48 -14.70
N PHE A 396 -13.08 23.18 -13.65
CA PHE A 396 -13.79 22.55 -12.55
C PHE A 396 -15.28 22.88 -12.51
N GLN A 397 -16.03 21.99 -11.88
CA GLN A 397 -17.39 22.23 -11.40
C GLN A 397 -17.51 21.79 -9.95
N LYS A 398 -18.19 22.59 -9.14
CA LYS A 398 -18.50 22.24 -7.74
C LYS A 398 -19.64 21.23 -7.71
N LEU A 399 -19.55 20.22 -6.86
CA LEU A 399 -20.64 19.29 -6.62
C LEU A 399 -21.62 19.88 -5.61
N ASP A 400 -22.88 20.09 -6.04
CA ASP A 400 -23.90 20.76 -5.23
C ASP A 400 -24.66 19.84 -4.25
N TRP A 401 -24.44 18.53 -4.33
CA TRP A 401 -25.26 17.53 -3.66
C TRP A 401 -24.61 16.93 -2.40
N LEU A 402 -23.49 17.48 -1.93
CA LEU A 402 -22.89 17.02 -0.68
C LEU A 402 -23.86 17.27 0.47
N PRO A 403 -24.24 16.24 1.25
CA PRO A 403 -24.96 16.46 2.48
C PRO A 403 -24.09 17.35 3.36
N VAL A 404 -24.65 18.46 3.85
CA VAL A 404 -23.98 19.31 4.86
C VAL A 404 -23.60 18.39 6.03
N VAL A 405 -22.31 18.03 6.12
CA VAL A 405 -21.83 17.12 7.14
C VAL A 405 -21.91 17.84 8.48
N LYS A 406 -22.90 17.48 9.30
CA LYS A 406 -22.90 17.86 10.72
C LYS A 406 -21.72 17.12 11.35
N GLU A 407 -20.79 17.89 11.88
CA GLU A 407 -19.53 17.43 12.48
C GLU A 407 -19.72 16.20 13.38
N THR A 408 -18.73 15.30 13.35
CA THR A 408 -18.51 14.10 14.19
C THR A 408 -19.01 12.74 13.67
N VAL A 409 -18.17 12.07 12.89
CA VAL A 409 -18.07 10.60 12.92
C VAL A 409 -17.04 10.26 14.00
N GLY A 410 -17.51 9.78 15.16
CA GLY A 410 -16.62 9.31 16.23
C GLY A 410 -15.80 8.09 15.78
N ARG A 411 -14.65 7.86 16.45
CA ARG A 411 -13.73 6.74 16.16
C ARG A 411 -14.41 5.36 16.11
N ASP A 412 -15.56 5.20 16.75
CA ASP A 412 -16.27 3.91 16.84
C ASP A 412 -16.93 3.46 15.53
N ALA A 413 -16.92 4.28 14.47
CA ALA A 413 -17.41 3.87 13.16
C ALA A 413 -16.44 2.97 12.36
N PHE A 414 -15.19 2.82 12.82
CA PHE A 414 -14.12 2.13 12.08
C PHE A 414 -13.74 0.76 12.65
N SER A 415 -14.48 0.23 13.63
CA SER A 415 -14.14 -1.01 14.36
C SER A 415 -15.07 -2.21 14.09
N LYS A 416 -15.74 -2.26 12.93
CA LYS A 416 -16.50 -3.45 12.50
C LYS A 416 -16.00 -4.01 11.19
#